data_AF-A0A1F6K9V0-F1
#
_entry.id   AF-A0A1F6K9V0-F1
#
_cell.length_a   1.000
_cell.length_b   1.000
_cell.length_c   1.000
_cell.angle_alpha   90.00
_cell.angle_beta   90.00
_cell.angle_gamma   90.00
#
_symmetry.space_group_name_H-M   'P 1'
#
loop_
_entity.id
_entity.type
_entity.pdbx_description
1 polymer ?
#
loop_
_entity_poly.entity_id
_entity_poly.type
_entity_poly.pdbx_seq_one_letter_code
_entity_poly.pdbx_strand_id
1 'polypeptide(L)' 'MKRGFPKKFFITFLIISLLTAFIIGGFALGRSQKWQKKEPVYCTMEARLCPDGKTWIGRQPPKCEFAPCPKTTK' A
#
# COMPACT_ATOMS: atom_id res chain seq x y z
N MET A 1 -27.29 43.69 -31.51
CA MET A 1 -26.86 42.30 -31.23
C MET A 1 -26.83 42.05 -29.72
N LYS A 2 -27.85 41.43 -29.13
CA LYS A 2 -27.78 40.86 -27.77
C LYS A 2 -28.32 39.43 -27.86
N ARG A 3 -27.44 38.47 -28.16
CA ARG A 3 -27.82 37.05 -28.13
C ARG A 3 -28.00 36.69 -26.66
N GLY A 4 -29.25 36.67 -26.21
CA GLY A 4 -29.62 36.19 -24.89
C GLY A 4 -29.28 34.71 -24.81
N PHE A 5 -28.13 34.42 -24.20
CA PHE A 5 -27.71 33.04 -23.96
C PHE A 5 -28.79 32.39 -23.09
N PRO A 6 -29.43 31.30 -23.55
CA PRO A 6 -30.51 30.69 -22.81
C PRO A 6 -29.98 30.23 -21.45
N LYS A 7 -30.50 30.82 -20.37
CA LYS A 7 -30.07 30.52 -18.97
C LYS A 7 -30.07 29.03 -18.67
N LYS A 8 -30.96 28.27 -19.31
CA LYS A 8 -31.03 26.80 -19.23
C LYS A 8 -29.74 26.13 -19.72
N PHE A 9 -29.17 26.57 -20.84
CA PHE A 9 -27.89 26.03 -21.32
C PHE A 9 -26.74 26.34 -20.36
N PHE A 10 -26.71 27.55 -19.80
CA PHE A 10 -25.68 27.93 -18.84
C PHE A 10 -25.78 27.13 -17.54
N ILE A 11 -27.01 26.96 -17.02
CA ILE A 11 -27.27 26.14 -15.83
C ILE A 11 -26.91 24.67 -16.08
N THR A 12 -27.30 24.11 -17.22
CA THR A 12 -26.94 22.74 -17.59
C THR A 12 -25.42 22.56 -17.69
N PHE A 13 -24.71 23.53 -18.27
CA PHE A 13 -23.25 23.47 -18.38
C PHE A 13 -22.55 23.53 -17.01
N LEU A 14 -23.03 24.37 -16.10
CA LEU A 14 -22.51 24.45 -14.72
C LEU A 14 -22.74 23.14 -13.95
N ILE A 15 -23.92 22.52 -14.10
CA ILE A 15 -24.23 21.23 -13.45
C ILE A 15 -23.32 20.12 -14.01
N ILE A 16 -23.15 20.04 -15.32
CA ILE A 16 -22.26 19.05 -15.97
C ILE A 16 -20.80 19.26 -15.53
N SER A 17 -20.34 20.51 -15.44
CA SER A 17 -18.99 20.84 -14.97
C SER A 17 -18.76 20.42 -13.52
N LEU A 18 -19.76 20.56 -12.64
CA LEU A 18 -19.66 20.14 -11.24
C LEU A 18 -19.68 18.61 -11.10
N LEU A 19 -20.54 17.92 -11.86
CA LEU A 19 -20.64 16.46 -11.87
C LEU A 19 -19.34 15.81 -12.35
N THR A 20 -18.77 16.32 -13.44
CA THR A 20 -17.49 15.84 -13.97
C THR A 20 -16.33 16.06 -13.00
N ALA A 21 -16.27 17.22 -12.35
CA ALA A 21 -15.26 17.51 -11.31
C ALA A 21 -15.37 16.57 -10.10
N PHE A 22 -16.58 16.21 -9.68
CA PHE A 22 -16.79 15.29 -8.54
C PHE A 22 -16.37 13.85 -8.87
N ILE A 23 -16.66 13.37 -10.09
CA ILE A 23 -16.23 12.05 -10.56
C ILE A 23 -14.70 12.00 -10.69
N ILE A 24 -14.08 13.02 -11.28
CA ILE A 24 -12.62 13.10 -11.42
C ILE A 24 -11.95 13.25 -10.06
N GLY A 25 -12.49 14.09 -9.17
CA GLY A 25 -11.99 14.27 -7.81
C GLY A 25 -12.07 12.98 -7.00
N GLY A 26 -13.20 12.27 -7.05
CA GLY A 26 -13.37 10.96 -6.43
C GLY A 26 -12.41 9.90 -6.99
N PHE A 27 -12.21 9.88 -8.31
CA PHE A 27 -11.30 8.92 -8.97
C PHE A 27 -9.81 9.25 -8.74
N ALA A 28 -9.45 10.53 -8.69
CA ALA A 28 -8.08 11.00 -8.47
C ALA A 28 -7.66 10.90 -6.99
N LEU A 29 -8.55 11.23 -6.05
CA LEU A 29 -8.29 11.11 -4.61
C LEU A 29 -8.47 9.68 -4.10
N GLY A 30 -9.39 8.91 -4.70
CA GLY A 30 -9.70 7.52 -4.32
C GLY A 30 -8.63 6.49 -4.72
N ARG A 31 -7.67 6.84 -5.60
CA ARG A 31 -6.56 5.95 -5.98
C ARG A 31 -5.42 5.86 -4.95
N SER A 32 -5.47 6.65 -3.88
CA SER A 32 -4.35 6.81 -2.93
C SER A 32 -4.12 5.61 -2.00
N GLN A 33 -5.09 4.70 -1.84
CA GLN A 33 -4.86 3.45 -1.09
C GLN A 33 -4.36 2.33 -2.01
N LYS A 34 -3.10 2.41 -2.45
CA LYS A 34 -2.37 1.18 -2.78
C LYS A 34 -2.11 0.44 -1.46
N TRP A 35 -3.03 -0.45 -1.12
CA TRP A 35 -2.86 -1.42 -0.04
C TRP A 35 -1.70 -2.35 -0.41
N GLN A 36 -0.52 -2.10 0.16
CA GLN A 36 0.64 -2.99 0.03
C GLN A 36 0.32 -4.28 0.77
N LYS A 37 -0.32 -5.24 0.08
CA LYS A 37 -0.37 -6.63 0.53
C LYS A 37 1.06 -7.14 0.49
N LYS A 38 1.79 -7.06 1.61
CA LYS A 38 3.01 -7.85 1.79
C LYS A 38 2.56 -9.31 1.85
N GLU A 39 2.84 -10.05 0.80
CA GLU A 39 2.63 -11.49 0.81
C GLU A 39 3.52 -12.11 1.90
N PRO A 40 3.00 -13.05 2.69
CA PRO A 40 3.80 -13.73 3.70
C PRO A 40 4.88 -14.57 3.02
N VAL A 41 6.14 -14.34 3.42
CA VAL A 41 7.29 -15.13 2.96
C VAL A 41 7.50 -16.29 3.93
N TYR A 42 7.48 -17.52 3.41
CA TYR A 42 7.71 -18.74 4.17
C TYR A 42 9.16 -19.22 3.99
N CYS A 43 9.83 -19.55 5.09
CA CYS A 43 11.17 -20.11 5.09
C CYS A 43 11.15 -21.57 5.55
N THR A 44 12.19 -22.33 5.20
CA THR A 44 12.39 -23.71 5.64
C THR A 44 12.59 -23.80 7.16
N MET A 45 12.13 -24.89 7.78
CA MET A 45 12.20 -25.11 9.23
C MET A 45 13.55 -25.68 9.71
N GLU A 46 14.63 -25.39 8.99
CA GLU A 46 15.95 -25.84 9.40
C GLU A 46 16.50 -25.00 10.55
N ALA A 47 17.22 -25.65 11.45
CA ALA A 47 17.85 -25.04 12.60
C ALA A 47 19.36 -25.26 12.56
N ARG A 48 20.11 -24.24 12.94
CA ARG A 48 21.56 -24.28 13.09
C ARG A 48 21.93 -24.04 14.55
N LEU A 49 22.86 -24.83 15.07
CA LEU A 49 23.44 -24.59 16.39
C LEU A 49 24.42 -23.41 16.33
N CYS A 50 24.27 -22.50 17.27
CA CYS A 50 25.16 -21.36 17.44
C CYS A 50 26.56 -21.82 17.93
N PRO A 51 27.61 -21.00 17.70
CA PRO A 51 28.97 -21.32 18.17
C PRO A 51 29.09 -21.47 19.70
N ASP A 52 28.09 -21.00 20.44
CA ASP A 52 27.96 -21.17 21.89
C ASP A 52 27.61 -22.61 22.30
N GLY A 53 27.19 -23.45 21.35
CA GLY A 53 26.78 -24.84 21.56
C GLY A 53 25.47 -24.99 22.34
N LYS A 54 24.74 -23.91 22.62
CA LYS A 54 23.53 -23.93 23.48
C LYS A 54 22.29 -23.44 22.76
N THR A 55 22.44 -22.50 21.84
CA THR A 55 21.29 -21.87 21.20
C THR A 55 21.12 -22.38 19.78
N TRP A 56 19.87 -22.66 19.38
CA TRP A 56 19.51 -22.98 18.01
C TRP A 56 18.82 -21.78 17.35
N ILE A 57 19.18 -21.50 16.10
CA ILE A 57 18.63 -20.41 15.30
C ILE A 57 18.03 -20.96 14.02
N GLY A 58 16.87 -20.44 13.64
CA GLY A 58 16.18 -20.76 12.38
C GLY A 58 16.36 -19.67 11.33
N ARG A 59 15.74 -19.86 10.17
CA ARG A 59 15.80 -18.91 9.04
C ARG A 59 14.69 -17.87 9.13
N GLN A 60 15.00 -16.62 8.77
CA GLN A 60 14.09 -15.48 8.88
C GLN A 60 13.84 -14.79 7.52
N PRO A 61 12.59 -14.41 7.21
CA PRO A 61 12.28 -13.60 6.04
C PRO A 61 12.92 -12.20 6.17
N PRO A 62 13.16 -11.47 5.06
CA PRO A 62 12.69 -11.72 3.69
C PRO A 62 13.63 -12.57 2.83
N LYS A 63 14.88 -12.79 3.26
CA LYS A 63 15.89 -13.54 2.49
C LYS A 63 16.04 -15.00 2.92
N CYS A 64 15.31 -15.43 3.96
CA CYS A 64 15.44 -16.76 4.56
C CYS A 64 16.88 -17.11 4.96
N GLU A 65 17.54 -16.15 5.59
CA GLU A 65 18.88 -16.31 6.17
C GLU A 65 18.76 -16.67 7.66
N PHE A 66 19.77 -17.34 8.22
CA PHE A 66 19.76 -17.68 9.65
C PHE A 66 19.77 -16.41 10.52
N ALA A 67 18.93 -16.40 11.54
CA ALA A 67 18.92 -15.33 12.55
C ALA A 67 20.29 -15.22 13.24
N PRO A 68 20.71 -14.04 13.72
CA PRO A 68 21.91 -13.92 14.53
C PRO A 68 21.77 -14.70 15.85
N CYS A 69 22.87 -15.29 16.31
CA CYS A 69 22.92 -15.91 17.63
C CYS A 69 22.70 -14.86 18.73
N PRO A 70 21.89 -15.16 19.75
CA PRO A 70 21.71 -14.26 20.87
C PRO A 70 23.04 -14.07 21.59
N LYS A 71 23.35 -12.82 21.94
CA LYS A 71 24.45 -12.52 22.85
C LYS A 71 23.90 -12.83 24.25
N THR A 72 24.34 -13.91 24.85
CA THR A 72 23.92 -14.31 26.21
C THR A 72 24.31 -13.22 27.22
N THR A 73 23.42 -12.26 27.46
CA THR A 73 23.41 -11.50 28.71
C THR A 73 22.82 -12.44 29.75
N LYS A 74 23.72 -13.05 30.51
CA LYS A 74 23.45 -13.84 31.69
C LYS A 74 22.60 -13.07 32.70
#